data_AF-A0AAE9TEP6-F1
#
_entry.id   AF-A0AAE9TEP6-F1
#
_cell.length_a   1.000
_cell.length_b   1.000
_cell.length_c   1.000
_cell.angle_alpha   90.00
_cell.angle_beta   90.00
_cell.angle_gamma   90.00
#
_symmetry.space_group_name_H-M   'P 1'
#
loop_
_entity.id
_entity.type
_entity.pdbx_description
1 polymer ?
#
loop_
_entity_poly.entity_id
_entity_poly.type
_entity_poly.pdbx_seq_one_letter_code
_entity_poly.pdbx_strand_id
1 'polypeptide(L)'
;MDKRKETTVTLSMVKLNIYAFLIIFALAFGIGYLHIFLSGGVQFEITLLTMFLFIITLLVIVCIHEAIHLIGFRYIGGVPWSELKWGANWKLGVAYAHSKQAITVKQMKKVLMLPFLPTGILPIVIGVATNMPSISFLGILLTAGCMGDIALYQKVSKFPDDALVQDHPSKPQFTVYE
;
A
#
# COMPACT_ATOMS: atom_id res chain seq x y z
N MET A 1 -8.18 20.71 29.76
CA MET A 1 -8.16 19.67 28.72
C MET A 1 -8.51 20.33 27.42
N ASP A 2 -7.54 20.46 26.54
CA ASP A 2 -7.64 21.20 25.29
C ASP A 2 -8.69 20.54 24.39
N LYS A 3 -9.74 21.27 24.00
CA LYS A 3 -10.85 20.77 23.17
C LYS A 3 -10.41 20.77 21.71
N ARG A 4 -9.43 19.92 21.37
CA ARG A 4 -9.06 19.69 19.97
C ARG A 4 -10.24 19.12 19.21
N LYS A 5 -10.44 19.62 17.99
CA LYS A 5 -11.55 19.17 17.14
C LYS A 5 -11.17 17.82 16.55
N GLU A 6 -11.97 16.80 16.89
CA GLU A 6 -11.75 15.44 16.42
C GLU A 6 -12.50 15.19 15.12
N THR A 7 -11.78 14.74 14.09
CA THR A 7 -12.38 14.34 12.81
C THR A 7 -12.01 12.90 12.50
N THR A 8 -13.02 12.04 12.42
CA THR A 8 -12.86 10.65 11.97
C THR A 8 -12.93 10.57 10.45
N VAL A 9 -11.91 9.97 9.84
CA VAL A 9 -11.83 9.70 8.40
C VAL A 9 -11.98 8.20 8.16
N THR A 10 -13.04 7.79 7.47
CA THR A 10 -13.29 6.37 7.14
C THR A 10 -13.26 6.15 5.63
N LEU A 11 -12.73 5.00 5.22
CA LEU A 11 -12.73 4.56 3.82
C LEU A 11 -13.83 3.55 3.50
N SER A 12 -14.35 3.62 2.28
CA SER A 12 -15.30 2.65 1.75
C SER A 12 -14.54 1.57 0.97
N MET A 13 -14.46 0.36 1.53
CA MET A 13 -13.76 -0.76 0.89
C MET A 13 -14.32 -1.12 -0.48
N VAL A 14 -15.64 -1.00 -0.68
CA VAL A 14 -16.26 -1.25 -1.99
C VAL A 14 -15.73 -0.28 -3.05
N LYS A 15 -15.67 1.02 -2.74
CA LYS A 15 -15.13 2.02 -3.67
C LYS A 15 -13.66 1.78 -3.96
N LEU A 16 -12.86 1.46 -2.93
CA LEU A 16 -11.44 1.13 -3.10
C LEU A 16 -11.26 -0.08 -4.01
N ASN A 17 -12.02 -1.14 -3.81
CA ASN A 17 -11.92 -2.35 -4.64
C ASN A 17 -12.30 -2.06 -6.10
N ILE A 18 -13.28 -1.20 -6.35
CA ILE A 18 -13.62 -0.75 -7.71
C ILE A 18 -12.44 0.02 -8.32
N TYR A 19 -11.86 0.98 -7.61
CA TYR A 19 -10.70 1.74 -8.11
C TYR A 19 -9.47 0.84 -8.31
N ALA A 20 -9.22 -0.10 -7.40
CA ALA A 20 -8.15 -1.09 -7.50
C ALA A 20 -8.36 -1.98 -8.74
N PHE A 21 -9.58 -2.41 -9.01
CA PHE A 21 -9.90 -3.16 -10.22
C PHE A 21 -9.61 -2.33 -11.48
N LEU A 22 -10.10 -1.08 -11.54
CA LEU A 22 -9.87 -0.21 -12.69
C LEU A 22 -8.37 0.06 -12.93
N ILE A 23 -7.59 0.30 -11.87
CA ILE A 23 -6.15 0.53 -12.01
C ILE A 23 -5.40 -0.73 -12.45
N ILE A 24 -5.81 -1.93 -12.01
CA ILE A 24 -5.25 -3.19 -12.51
C ILE A 24 -5.45 -3.29 -14.01
N PHE A 25 -6.65 -3.03 -14.52
CA PHE A 25 -6.90 -3.07 -15.97
C PHE A 25 -6.08 -2.03 -16.72
N ALA A 26 -6.09 -0.76 -16.26
CA ALA A 26 -5.35 0.31 -16.91
C ALA A 26 -3.84 0.00 -16.98
N LEU A 27 -3.25 -0.46 -15.88
CA LEU A 27 -1.84 -0.81 -15.84
C LEU A 27 -1.53 -2.09 -16.62
N ALA A 28 -2.41 -3.10 -16.60
CA ALA A 28 -2.22 -4.32 -17.38
C ALA A 28 -2.17 -4.03 -18.88
N PHE A 29 -3.05 -3.15 -19.38
CA PHE A 29 -2.99 -2.70 -20.77
C PHE A 29 -1.72 -1.90 -21.07
N GLY A 30 -1.39 -0.90 -20.25
CA GLY A 30 -0.22 -0.05 -20.48
C GLY A 30 1.10 -0.80 -20.42
N ILE A 31 1.29 -1.63 -19.40
CA ILE A 31 2.51 -2.44 -19.22
C ILE A 31 2.55 -3.61 -20.20
N GLY A 32 1.41 -4.21 -20.52
CA GLY A 32 1.31 -5.22 -21.57
C GLY A 32 1.75 -4.66 -22.92
N TYR A 33 1.28 -3.47 -23.30
CA TYR A 33 1.74 -2.76 -24.49
C TYR A 33 3.26 -2.50 -24.43
N LEU A 34 3.79 -2.10 -23.29
CA LEU A 34 5.22 -1.85 -23.11
C LEU A 34 6.06 -3.13 -23.36
N HIS A 35 5.62 -4.29 -22.87
CA HIS A 35 6.27 -5.57 -23.19
C HIS A 35 6.21 -5.92 -24.68
N ILE A 36 5.08 -5.68 -25.35
CA ILE A 36 4.95 -5.89 -26.80
C ILE A 36 5.92 -4.99 -27.54
N PHE A 37 5.98 -3.71 -27.17
CA PHE A 37 6.80 -2.71 -27.83
C PHE A 37 8.30 -2.95 -27.65
N LEU A 38 8.75 -3.32 -26.43
CA LEU A 38 10.17 -3.50 -26.12
C LEU A 38 10.69 -4.91 -26.46
N SER A 39 9.85 -5.94 -26.33
CA SER A 39 10.28 -7.33 -26.35
C SER A 39 9.54 -8.19 -27.39
N GLY A 40 8.63 -7.60 -28.17
CA GLY A 40 7.92 -8.28 -29.26
C GLY A 40 6.73 -9.13 -28.84
N GLY A 41 6.39 -9.19 -27.54
CA GLY A 41 5.22 -9.92 -27.09
C GLY A 41 5.08 -10.03 -25.57
N VAL A 42 4.00 -10.67 -25.14
CA VAL A 42 3.72 -11.02 -23.73
C VAL A 42 3.58 -12.52 -23.64
N GLN A 43 4.40 -13.17 -22.82
CA GLN A 43 4.34 -14.60 -22.58
C GLN A 43 4.24 -14.88 -21.08
N PHE A 44 3.28 -15.72 -20.71
CA PHE A 44 3.11 -16.22 -19.35
C PHE A 44 3.39 -17.72 -19.33
N GLU A 45 4.29 -18.15 -18.45
CA GLU A 45 4.49 -19.56 -18.16
C GLU A 45 3.62 -19.94 -16.96
N ILE A 46 2.54 -20.68 -17.22
CA ILE A 46 1.61 -21.13 -16.19
C ILE A 46 1.85 -22.62 -15.92
N THR A 47 2.58 -22.90 -14.84
CA THR A 47 2.76 -24.23 -14.27
C THR A 47 2.39 -24.19 -12.80
N LEU A 48 2.21 -25.36 -12.18
CA LEU A 48 1.94 -25.42 -10.73
C LEU A 48 3.06 -24.75 -9.92
N LEU A 49 4.31 -24.90 -10.36
CA LEU A 49 5.46 -24.28 -9.71
C LEU A 49 5.44 -22.76 -9.85
N THR A 50 5.22 -22.22 -11.05
CA THR A 50 5.21 -20.76 -11.26
C THR A 50 4.04 -20.10 -10.54
N MET A 51 2.86 -20.75 -10.50
CA MET A 51 1.73 -20.30 -9.68
C MET A 51 2.06 -20.28 -8.19
N PHE A 52 2.68 -21.35 -7.67
CA PHE A 52 3.07 -21.42 -6.26
C PHE A 52 4.09 -20.32 -5.89
N LEU A 53 5.14 -20.16 -6.71
CA LEU A 53 6.14 -19.12 -6.50
C LEU A 53 5.54 -17.71 -6.57
N PHE A 54 4.60 -17.48 -7.50
CA PHE A 54 3.90 -16.21 -7.63
C PHE A 54 3.12 -15.85 -6.36
N ILE A 55 2.35 -16.80 -5.82
CA ILE A 55 1.56 -16.59 -4.60
C ILE A 55 2.47 -16.33 -3.39
N ILE A 56 3.53 -17.13 -3.22
CA ILE A 56 4.47 -16.92 -2.12
C ILE A 56 5.16 -15.55 -2.23
N THR A 57 5.60 -15.16 -3.43
CA THR A 57 6.23 -13.86 -3.65
C THR A 57 5.26 -12.71 -3.37
N LEU A 58 4.00 -12.83 -3.80
CA LEU A 58 2.94 -11.87 -3.46
C LEU A 58 2.79 -11.69 -1.95
N LEU A 59 2.66 -12.80 -1.20
CA LEU A 59 2.51 -12.75 0.26
C LEU A 59 3.75 -12.15 0.95
N VAL A 60 4.95 -12.52 0.49
CA VAL A 60 6.20 -11.97 1.02
C VAL A 60 6.28 -10.45 0.79
N ILE A 61 5.94 -9.97 -0.40
CA ILE A 61 5.99 -8.52 -0.68
C ILE A 61 4.90 -7.76 0.08
N VAL A 62 3.71 -8.33 0.27
CA VAL A 62 2.68 -7.75 1.15
C VAL A 62 3.20 -7.62 2.58
N CYS A 63 3.92 -8.63 3.10
CA CYS A 63 4.56 -8.51 4.39
C CYS A 63 5.66 -7.41 4.40
N ILE A 64 6.48 -7.33 3.35
CA ILE A 64 7.49 -6.27 3.24
C ILE A 64 6.84 -4.89 3.21
N HIS A 65 5.70 -4.74 2.54
CA HIS A 65 4.94 -3.49 2.46
C HIS A 65 4.54 -2.98 3.85
N GLU A 66 3.89 -3.82 4.64
CA GLU A 66 3.51 -3.46 6.02
C GLU A 66 4.74 -3.22 6.92
N ALA A 67 5.84 -3.94 6.67
CA ALA A 67 7.06 -3.76 7.46
C ALA A 67 7.70 -2.39 7.19
N ILE A 68 7.62 -1.93 5.93
CA ILE A 68 8.05 -0.59 5.54
C ILE A 68 7.20 0.48 6.22
N HIS A 69 5.87 0.29 6.37
CA HIS A 69 5.03 1.18 7.17
C HIS A 69 5.53 1.28 8.62
N LEU A 70 5.83 0.15 9.28
CA LEU A 70 6.39 0.15 10.64
C LEU A 70 7.73 0.88 10.73
N ILE A 71 8.62 0.68 9.77
CA ILE A 71 9.90 1.41 9.66
C ILE A 71 9.62 2.91 9.51
N GLY A 72 8.64 3.28 8.69
CA GLY A 72 8.17 4.66 8.54
C GLY A 72 7.70 5.25 9.88
N PHE A 73 6.79 4.58 10.57
CA PHE A 73 6.33 5.02 11.89
C PHE A 73 7.48 5.17 12.89
N ARG A 74 8.44 4.25 12.88
CA ARG A 74 9.61 4.30 13.76
C ARG A 74 10.51 5.51 13.48
N TYR A 75 10.98 5.65 12.24
CA TYR A 75 12.05 6.59 11.91
C TYR A 75 11.55 7.95 11.41
N ILE A 76 10.36 8.01 10.83
CA ILE A 76 9.72 9.27 10.40
C ILE A 76 8.81 9.80 11.51
N GLY A 77 8.01 8.91 12.11
CA GLY A 77 7.07 9.24 13.19
C GLY A 77 7.71 9.37 14.58
N GLY A 78 8.91 8.82 14.77
CA GLY A 78 9.59 8.81 16.08
C GLY A 78 8.97 7.83 17.08
N VAL A 79 8.04 6.97 16.64
CA VAL A 79 7.29 6.07 17.52
C VAL A 79 8.20 4.95 18.03
N PRO A 80 8.23 4.62 19.33
CA PRO A 80 9.03 3.51 19.83
C PRO A 80 8.45 2.16 19.37
N TRP A 81 9.33 1.17 19.16
CA TRP A 81 8.92 -0.17 18.70
C TRP A 81 7.88 -0.85 19.59
N SER A 82 7.86 -0.57 20.90
CA SER A 82 6.86 -1.07 21.86
C SER A 82 5.43 -0.55 21.59
N GLU A 83 5.31 0.56 20.87
CA GLU A 83 4.05 1.19 20.52
C GLU A 83 3.59 0.87 19.08
N LEU A 84 4.37 0.08 18.36
CA LEU A 84 4.05 -0.43 17.03
C LEU A 84 3.39 -1.80 17.12
N LYS A 85 2.38 -2.02 16.28
CA LYS A 85 1.65 -3.29 16.17
C LYS A 85 1.56 -3.72 14.73
N TRP A 86 1.63 -5.03 14.54
CA TRP A 86 1.36 -5.70 13.27
C TRP A 86 0.22 -6.69 13.47
N GLY A 87 -0.61 -6.89 12.46
CA GLY A 87 -1.55 -8.00 12.42
C GLY A 87 -2.02 -8.35 11.00
N ALA A 88 -2.94 -9.30 10.93
CA ALA A 88 -3.67 -9.60 9.71
C ALA A 88 -5.16 -9.75 10.05
N ASN A 89 -6.02 -9.13 9.25
CA ASN A 89 -7.46 -9.28 9.31
C ASN A 89 -7.94 -10.15 8.15
N TRP A 90 -8.01 -11.46 8.39
CA TRP A 90 -8.41 -12.45 7.38
C TRP A 90 -9.82 -12.25 6.85
N LYS A 91 -10.74 -11.66 7.63
CA LYS A 91 -12.10 -11.35 7.16
C LYS A 91 -12.11 -10.26 6.08
N LEU A 92 -11.18 -9.32 6.18
CA LEU A 92 -11.01 -8.24 5.22
C LEU A 92 -9.93 -8.54 4.17
N GLY A 93 -9.14 -9.60 4.36
CA GLY A 93 -8.05 -9.99 3.47
C GLY A 93 -6.85 -9.03 3.49
N VAL A 94 -6.62 -8.32 4.60
CA VAL A 94 -5.59 -7.28 4.71
C VAL A 94 -4.61 -7.58 5.84
N ALA A 95 -3.31 -7.44 5.57
CA ALA A 95 -2.32 -7.22 6.61
C ALA A 95 -2.38 -5.77 7.08
N TYR A 96 -1.93 -5.47 8.30
CA TYR A 96 -1.91 -4.09 8.80
C TYR A 96 -0.74 -3.83 9.75
N ALA A 97 -0.10 -2.69 9.55
CA ALA A 97 0.86 -2.07 10.43
C ALA A 97 0.26 -0.81 11.07
N HIS A 98 0.34 -0.70 12.40
CA HIS A 98 -0.35 0.35 13.15
C HIS A 98 0.53 0.95 14.26
N SER A 99 0.47 2.28 14.41
CA SER A 99 1.07 3.02 15.54
C SER A 99 0.01 3.40 16.58
N LYS A 100 0.19 2.95 17.83
CA LYS A 100 -0.68 3.37 18.94
C LYS A 100 -0.58 4.86 19.25
N GLN A 101 0.57 5.47 18.97
CA GLN A 101 0.80 6.90 19.17
C GLN A 101 0.38 7.70 17.95
N ALA A 102 -0.15 8.90 18.18
CA ALA A 102 -0.43 9.84 17.12
C ALA A 102 0.87 10.44 16.56
N ILE A 103 0.91 10.66 15.25
CA ILE A 103 1.99 11.36 14.55
C ILE A 103 1.42 12.55 13.79
N THR A 104 2.24 13.49 13.36
CA THR A 104 1.75 14.64 12.57
C THR A 104 1.22 14.19 11.20
N VAL A 105 0.28 14.95 10.62
CA VAL A 105 -0.20 14.77 9.23
C VAL A 105 0.98 14.70 8.26
N LYS A 106 1.97 15.58 8.42
CA LYS A 106 3.18 15.59 7.58
C LYS A 106 3.96 14.27 7.65
N GLN A 107 4.10 13.68 8.84
CA GLN A 107 4.73 12.38 9.00
C GLN A 107 3.86 11.26 8.41
N MET A 108 2.55 11.27 8.70
CA MET A 108 1.61 10.27 8.21
C MET A 108 1.60 10.18 6.68
N LYS A 109 1.57 11.32 5.99
CA LYS A 109 1.68 11.38 4.52
C LYS A 109 2.90 10.64 3.98
N LYS A 110 4.05 10.78 4.64
CA LYS A 110 5.29 10.10 4.24
C LYS A 110 5.23 8.60 4.53
N VAL A 111 4.74 8.21 5.71
CA VAL A 111 4.61 6.80 6.11
C VAL A 111 3.72 6.06 5.11
N LEU A 112 2.52 6.60 4.83
CA LEU A 112 1.57 6.02 3.88
C LEU A 112 2.15 5.76 2.49
N MET A 113 2.97 6.67 1.98
CA MET A 113 3.52 6.56 0.62
C MET A 113 4.87 5.84 0.56
N LEU A 114 5.47 5.53 1.71
CA LEU A 114 6.78 4.91 1.78
C LEU A 114 6.86 3.55 1.06
N PRO A 115 5.89 2.61 1.21
CA PRO A 115 6.00 1.31 0.55
C PRO A 115 5.59 1.34 -0.93
N PHE A 116 4.85 2.36 -1.38
CA PHE A 116 4.31 2.41 -2.75
C PHE A 116 5.36 2.17 -3.83
N LEU A 117 6.50 2.87 -3.73
CA LEU A 117 7.59 2.75 -4.69
C LEU A 117 8.29 1.38 -4.62
N PRO A 118 8.85 0.93 -3.47
CA PRO A 118 9.59 -0.32 -3.39
C PRO A 118 8.73 -1.58 -3.56
N THR A 119 7.45 -1.57 -3.18
CA THR A 119 6.61 -2.78 -3.26
C THR A 119 5.64 -2.78 -4.44
N GLY A 120 5.20 -1.61 -4.92
CA GLY A 120 4.29 -1.51 -6.05
C GLY A 120 5.01 -1.30 -7.37
N ILE A 121 5.69 -0.16 -7.50
CA ILE A 121 6.30 0.28 -8.76
C ILE A 121 7.56 -0.50 -9.11
N LEU A 122 8.43 -0.77 -8.14
CA LEU A 122 9.71 -1.42 -8.39
C LEU A 122 9.56 -2.82 -9.03
N PRO A 123 8.64 -3.70 -8.61
CA PRO A 123 8.40 -4.96 -9.32
C PRO A 123 7.96 -4.76 -10.78
N ILE A 124 7.16 -3.72 -11.09
CA ILE A 124 6.80 -3.40 -12.49
C ILE A 124 8.05 -3.09 -13.30
N VAL A 125 8.91 -2.21 -12.78
CA VAL A 125 10.16 -1.82 -13.43
C VAL A 125 11.07 -3.02 -13.65
N ILE A 126 11.24 -3.87 -12.63
CA ILE A 126 12.05 -5.09 -12.73
C ILE A 126 11.49 -6.01 -13.81
N GLY A 127 10.18 -6.29 -13.78
CA GLY A 127 9.56 -7.19 -14.76
C GLY A 127 9.69 -6.68 -16.20
N VAL A 128 9.56 -5.37 -16.44
CA VAL A 128 9.78 -4.80 -17.77
C VAL A 128 11.25 -4.92 -18.16
N ALA A 129 12.18 -4.54 -17.27
CA ALA A 129 13.61 -4.55 -17.54
C ALA A 129 14.19 -5.96 -17.79
N THR A 130 13.62 -6.99 -17.17
CA THR A 130 14.03 -8.39 -17.36
C THR A 130 13.16 -9.15 -18.36
N ASN A 131 12.19 -8.48 -19.00
CA ASN A 131 11.19 -9.09 -19.86
C ASN A 131 10.45 -10.26 -19.20
N MET A 132 10.01 -10.08 -17.96
CA MET A 132 9.23 -11.04 -17.19
C MET A 132 7.82 -10.48 -16.91
N PRO A 133 6.84 -10.69 -17.82
CA PRO A 133 5.48 -10.19 -17.65
C PRO A 133 4.79 -10.62 -16.36
N SER A 134 5.13 -11.79 -15.83
CA SER A 134 4.62 -12.29 -14.54
C SER A 134 5.05 -11.41 -13.37
N ILE A 135 6.30 -10.94 -13.33
CA ILE A 135 6.79 -10.01 -12.31
C ILE A 135 6.15 -8.63 -12.49
N SER A 136 5.97 -8.17 -13.73
CA SER A 136 5.25 -6.93 -14.00
C SER A 136 3.80 -7.00 -13.54
N PHE A 137 3.12 -8.10 -13.81
CA PHE A 137 1.75 -8.32 -13.34
C PHE A 137 1.66 -8.40 -11.81
N LEU A 138 2.63 -9.03 -11.15
CA LEU A 138 2.76 -9.00 -9.69
C LEU A 138 2.84 -7.55 -9.17
N GLY A 139 3.69 -6.73 -9.78
CA GLY A 139 3.81 -5.31 -9.45
C GLY A 139 2.52 -4.51 -9.67
N ILE A 140 1.74 -4.83 -10.70
CA ILE A 140 0.42 -4.22 -10.95
C ILE A 140 -0.54 -4.53 -9.80
N LEU A 141 -0.62 -5.80 -9.37
CA LEU A 141 -1.47 -6.20 -8.24
C LEU A 141 -1.05 -5.49 -6.94
N LEU A 142 0.25 -5.41 -6.68
CA LEU A 142 0.80 -4.75 -5.49
C LEU A 142 0.58 -3.22 -5.52
N THR A 143 0.71 -2.61 -6.69
CA THR A 143 0.40 -1.17 -6.90
C THR A 143 -1.07 -0.90 -6.64
N ALA A 144 -1.97 -1.76 -7.12
CA ALA A 144 -3.39 -1.67 -6.85
C ALA A 144 -3.72 -1.90 -5.36
N GLY A 145 -2.97 -2.77 -4.68
CA GLY A 145 -3.05 -2.96 -3.23
C GLY A 145 -2.79 -1.68 -2.43
N CYS A 146 -1.93 -0.79 -2.94
CA CYS A 146 -1.62 0.50 -2.32
C CYS A 146 -2.75 1.54 -2.44
N MET A 147 -3.89 1.23 -3.11
CA MET A 147 -5.00 2.17 -3.26
C MET A 147 -5.60 2.61 -1.93
N GLY A 148 -5.54 1.76 -0.89
CA GLY A 148 -5.91 2.12 0.48
C GLY A 148 -5.05 3.28 1.00
N ASP A 149 -3.74 3.13 0.92
CA ASP A 149 -2.78 4.15 1.38
C ASP A 149 -2.91 5.46 0.62
N ILE A 150 -3.11 5.38 -0.71
CA ILE A 150 -3.30 6.57 -1.55
C ILE A 150 -4.58 7.30 -1.14
N ALA A 151 -5.67 6.57 -0.88
CA ALA A 151 -6.92 7.17 -0.43
C ALA A 151 -6.79 7.80 0.97
N LEU A 152 -6.09 7.13 1.88
CA LEU A 152 -5.75 7.66 3.21
C LEU A 152 -4.89 8.93 3.09
N TYR A 153 -3.88 8.92 2.24
CA TYR A 153 -3.02 10.07 1.93
C TYR A 153 -3.84 11.26 1.43
N GLN A 154 -4.75 11.04 0.46
CA GLN A 154 -5.61 12.10 -0.07
C GLN A 154 -6.55 12.69 0.98
N LYS A 155 -7.04 11.88 1.90
CA LYS A 155 -7.95 12.34 2.96
C LYS A 155 -7.19 13.11 4.04
N VAL A 156 -6.05 12.60 4.49
CA VAL A 156 -5.25 13.24 5.55
C VAL A 156 -4.60 14.54 5.06
N SER A 157 -4.33 14.67 3.76
CA SER A 157 -3.79 15.89 3.14
C SER A 157 -4.74 17.10 3.17
N LYS A 158 -5.98 16.93 3.64
CA LYS A 158 -6.95 18.02 3.82
C LYS A 158 -6.79 18.77 5.14
N PHE A 159 -5.95 18.26 6.04
CA PHE A 159 -5.72 18.80 7.38
C PHE A 159 -4.35 19.51 7.44
N PRO A 160 -4.14 20.42 8.42
CA PRO A 160 -2.85 21.08 8.64
C PRO A 160 -1.72 20.08 8.88
N ASP A 161 -0.52 20.39 8.39
CA ASP A 161 0.63 19.47 8.43
C ASP A 161 1.09 19.10 9.85
N ASP A 162 0.83 19.97 10.82
CA ASP A 162 1.14 19.84 12.24
C ASP A 162 0.02 19.22 13.08
N ALA A 163 -1.20 19.06 12.51
CA ALA A 163 -2.29 18.36 13.17
C ALA A 163 -1.88 16.91 13.46
N LEU A 164 -2.41 16.35 14.55
CA LEU A 164 -2.09 14.99 14.96
C LEU A 164 -3.05 13.99 14.32
N VAL A 165 -2.53 12.85 13.89
CA VAL A 165 -3.28 11.75 13.29
C VAL A 165 -2.96 10.48 14.05
N GLN A 166 -4.00 9.84 14.55
CA GLN A 166 -3.92 8.52 15.15
C GLN A 166 -4.62 7.53 14.24
N ASP A 167 -3.92 6.44 13.93
CA ASP A 167 -4.47 5.38 13.13
C ASP A 167 -5.45 4.50 13.94
N HIS A 168 -6.38 3.81 13.30
CA HIS A 168 -7.27 2.89 13.99
C HIS A 168 -6.66 1.48 14.01
N PRO A 169 -6.65 0.77 15.16
CA PRO A 169 -5.91 -0.49 15.32
C PRO A 169 -6.37 -1.68 14.47
N SER A 170 -7.42 -1.54 13.66
CA SER A 170 -8.07 -2.68 12.97
C SER A 170 -9.05 -2.31 11.86
N LYS A 171 -9.24 -1.01 11.58
CA LYS A 171 -10.17 -0.51 10.57
C LYS A 171 -9.43 0.47 9.66
N PRO A 172 -9.82 0.60 8.38
CA PRO A 172 -9.24 1.56 7.45
C PRO A 172 -9.77 2.97 7.78
N GLN A 173 -9.36 3.49 8.92
CA GLN A 173 -9.87 4.72 9.53
C GLN A 173 -8.75 5.42 10.29
N PHE A 174 -8.73 6.75 10.23
CA PHE A 174 -7.91 7.58 11.11
C PHE A 174 -8.77 8.53 11.93
N THR A 175 -8.23 8.96 13.07
CA THR A 175 -8.71 10.11 13.84
C THR A 175 -7.71 11.24 13.74
N VAL A 176 -8.15 12.41 13.29
CA VAL A 176 -7.36 13.63 13.21
C VAL A 176 -7.75 14.58 14.35
N TYR A 177 -6.76 15.17 15.01
CA TYR A 177 -6.92 16.13 16.10
C TYR A 177 -6.37 17.49 15.62
N GLU A 178 -7.29 18.43 15.38
CA GLU A 178 -7.02 19.83 15.02
C GLU A 178 -7.01 20.73 16.26
#